data_AF-A0A7M3M4J0-F1
#
_entry.id   AF-A0A7M3M4J0-F1
#
_cell.length_a   1.000
_cell.length_b   1.000
_cell.length_c   1.000
_cell.angle_alpha   90.00
_cell.angle_beta   90.00
_cell.angle_gamma   90.00
#
_symmetry.space_group_name_H-M   'P 1'
#
loop_
_entity.id
_entity.type
_entity.pdbx_description
1 polymer ?
#
loop_
_entity_poly.entity_id
_entity_poly.type
_entity_poly.pdbx_seq_one_letter_code
_entity_poly.pdbx_strand_id
1 'polypeptide(L)'
;MTSQINNQLTYEEMAALMKSCAGLKVDPAMLADRPDALLADFGLDSLGLLAIVSELEQRYGTPITADADTCKTPQDLIAITNSAVTSGA
;
A
#
# COMPACT_ATOMS: atom_id res chain seq x y z
N MET A 1 20.71 -18.38 8.47
CA MET A 1 19.35 -18.32 7.90
C MET A 1 18.60 -17.19 8.59
N THR A 2 18.83 -15.96 8.18
CA THR A 2 17.98 -14.81 8.53
C THR A 2 17.80 -14.07 7.23
N SER A 3 16.87 -14.56 6.42
CA SER A 3 16.43 -13.83 5.22
C SER A 3 15.97 -12.47 5.70
N GLN A 4 16.71 -11.45 5.30
CA GLN A 4 16.33 -10.06 5.45
C GLN A 4 14.96 -9.91 4.80
N ILE A 5 13.92 -9.85 5.63
CA ILE A 5 12.57 -9.55 5.17
C ILE A 5 12.65 -8.07 4.78
N ASN A 6 12.53 -7.77 3.49
CA ASN A 6 12.33 -6.40 3.05
C ASN A 6 10.94 -5.98 3.56
N ASN A 7 10.87 -5.47 4.79
CA ASN A 7 9.64 -5.03 5.45
C ASN A 7 9.01 -3.80 4.78
N GLN A 8 9.67 -3.21 3.78
CA GLN A 8 9.21 -1.99 3.12
C GLN A 8 8.29 -2.33 1.96
N LEU A 9 7.07 -1.77 2.00
CA LEU A 9 6.15 -1.70 0.89
C LEU A 9 6.77 -0.87 -0.25
N THR A 10 6.75 -1.42 -1.45
CA THR A 10 7.21 -0.75 -2.70
C THR A 10 6.04 -0.54 -3.65
N TYR A 11 6.23 0.26 -4.71
CA TYR A 11 5.23 0.46 -5.76
C TYR A 11 4.86 -0.86 -6.48
N GLU A 12 5.78 -1.80 -6.59
CA GLU A 12 5.53 -3.12 -7.17
C GLU A 12 4.58 -3.95 -6.30
N GLU A 13 4.82 -4.00 -5.00
CA GLU A 13 3.92 -4.66 -4.05
C GLU A 13 2.57 -3.95 -4.00
N MET A 14 2.55 -2.62 -4.04
CA MET A 14 1.31 -1.85 -4.09
C MET A 14 0.48 -2.18 -5.34
N ALA A 15 1.11 -2.24 -6.52
CA ALA A 15 0.44 -2.66 -7.75
C ALA A 15 -0.08 -4.10 -7.66
N ALA A 16 0.69 -5.01 -7.04
CA ALA A 16 0.25 -6.39 -6.81
C ALA A 16 -0.96 -6.45 -5.86
N LEU A 17 -0.97 -5.65 -4.79
CA LEU A 17 -2.09 -5.54 -3.86
C LEU A 17 -3.32 -4.93 -4.53
N MET A 18 -3.18 -3.87 -5.32
CA MET A 18 -4.30 -3.31 -6.10
C MET A 18 -4.93 -4.37 -7.01
N LYS A 19 -4.10 -5.22 -7.61
CA LYS A 19 -4.57 -6.34 -8.45
C LYS A 19 -5.25 -7.43 -7.63
N SER A 20 -4.70 -7.83 -6.50
CA SER A 20 -5.26 -8.91 -5.66
C SER A 20 -6.51 -8.48 -4.90
N CYS A 21 -6.49 -7.30 -4.28
CA CYS A 21 -7.55 -6.79 -3.43
C CYS A 21 -8.70 -6.15 -4.22
N ALA A 22 -8.38 -5.35 -5.26
CA ALA A 22 -9.36 -4.57 -6.02
C ALA A 22 -9.56 -5.08 -7.45
N GLY A 23 -8.81 -6.07 -7.90
CA GLY A 23 -8.84 -6.53 -9.30
C GLY A 23 -8.25 -5.52 -10.29
N LEU A 24 -7.59 -4.47 -9.79
CA LEU A 24 -7.07 -3.37 -10.60
C LEU A 24 -5.65 -3.67 -11.07
N LYS A 25 -5.48 -3.76 -12.38
CA LYS A 25 -4.16 -3.97 -12.97
C LYS A 25 -3.51 -2.62 -13.24
N VAL A 26 -2.79 -2.10 -12.24
CA VAL A 26 -2.06 -0.83 -12.33
C VAL A 26 -0.57 -1.13 -12.55
N ASP A 27 0.08 -0.38 -13.43
CA ASP A 27 1.52 -0.51 -13.64
C ASP A 27 2.31 0.19 -12.52
N PRO A 28 3.28 -0.48 -11.88
CA PRO A 28 4.06 0.11 -10.79
C PRO A 28 4.90 1.30 -11.27
N ALA A 29 5.33 1.30 -12.54
CA ALA A 29 5.98 2.45 -13.16
C ALA A 29 5.05 3.67 -13.23
N MET A 30 3.75 3.47 -13.43
CA MET A 30 2.76 4.55 -13.47
C MET A 30 2.51 5.14 -12.08
N LEU A 31 2.52 4.30 -11.04
CA LEU A 31 2.47 4.76 -9.64
C LEU A 31 3.72 5.54 -9.26
N ALA A 32 4.90 5.11 -9.71
CA ALA A 32 6.16 5.79 -9.48
C ALA A 32 6.31 7.10 -10.27
N ASP A 33 5.72 7.18 -11.47
CA ASP A 33 5.68 8.38 -12.31
C ASP A 33 4.72 9.42 -11.75
N ARG A 34 3.60 8.98 -11.15
CA ARG A 34 2.59 9.85 -10.53
C ARG A 34 2.35 9.51 -9.05
N PRO A 35 3.34 9.75 -8.18
CA PRO A 35 3.24 9.39 -6.76
C PRO A 35 2.26 10.27 -5.98
N ASP A 36 2.03 11.51 -6.42
CA ASP A 36 1.06 12.46 -5.86
C ASP A 36 -0.36 12.32 -6.43
N ALA A 37 -0.57 11.41 -7.40
CA ALA A 37 -1.90 11.20 -7.97
C ALA A 37 -2.82 10.48 -6.97
N LEU A 38 -4.12 10.74 -7.08
CA LEU A 38 -5.11 10.09 -6.24
C LEU A 38 -5.23 8.62 -6.61
N LEU A 39 -5.33 7.74 -5.62
CA LEU A 39 -5.60 6.32 -5.81
C LEU A 39 -6.88 6.08 -6.64
N ALA A 40 -7.88 6.95 -6.45
CA ALA A 40 -9.10 6.98 -7.24
C ALA A 40 -8.88 7.26 -8.74
N ASP A 41 -7.82 7.99 -9.14
CA ASP A 41 -7.46 8.22 -10.56
C ASP A 41 -7.02 6.92 -11.25
N PHE A 42 -6.44 5.99 -10.47
CA PHE A 42 -6.07 4.66 -10.93
C PHE A 42 -7.23 3.65 -10.87
N GLY A 43 -8.43 4.10 -10.47
CA GLY A 43 -9.61 3.27 -10.31
C GLY A 43 -9.74 2.61 -8.94
N LEU A 44 -8.91 2.98 -7.95
CA LEU A 44 -9.03 2.45 -6.59
C LEU A 44 -10.13 3.20 -5.83
N ASP A 45 -11.23 2.50 -5.60
CA ASP A 45 -12.31 2.97 -4.74
C ASP A 45 -12.00 2.81 -3.25
N SER A 46 -12.80 3.46 -2.39
CA SER A 46 -12.69 3.37 -0.94
C SER A 46 -12.72 1.91 -0.42
N LEU A 47 -13.49 1.03 -1.06
CA LEU A 47 -13.51 -0.41 -0.73
C LEU A 47 -12.21 -1.11 -1.12
N GLY A 48 -11.61 -0.75 -2.26
CA GLY A 48 -10.34 -1.28 -2.70
C GLY A 48 -9.21 -0.87 -1.75
N LEU A 49 -9.23 0.38 -1.29
CA LEU A 49 -8.30 0.87 -0.27
C LEU A 49 -8.41 0.08 1.04
N LEU A 50 -9.63 -0.10 1.56
CA LEU A 50 -9.86 -0.87 2.79
C LEU A 50 -9.36 -2.31 2.66
N ALA A 51 -9.56 -2.94 1.50
CA ALA A 51 -9.08 -4.30 1.25
C ALA A 51 -7.55 -4.37 1.22
N ILE A 52 -6.87 -3.41 0.59
CA ILE A 52 -5.41 -3.30 0.58
C ILE A 52 -4.87 -3.12 2.00
N VAL A 53 -5.43 -2.16 2.75
CA VAL A 53 -5.03 -1.89 4.14
C VAL A 53 -5.23 -3.14 5.01
N SER A 54 -6.39 -3.80 4.89
CA SER A 54 -6.67 -5.05 5.63
C SER A 54 -5.65 -6.16 5.34
N GLU A 55 -5.25 -6.31 4.06
CA GLU A 55 -4.24 -7.30 3.67
C GLU A 55 -2.85 -6.90 4.20
N LEU A 56 -2.48 -5.62 4.17
CA LEU A 56 -1.25 -5.11 4.75
C LEU A 56 -1.19 -5.37 6.26
N GLU A 57 -2.27 -5.07 6.99
CA GLU A 57 -2.37 -5.34 8.43
C GLU A 57 -2.20 -6.83 8.74
N GLN A 58 -2.80 -7.70 7.93
CA GLN A 58 -2.63 -9.14 8.08
C GLN A 58 -1.20 -9.60 7.78
N ARG A 59 -0.56 -9.06 6.74
CA ARG A 59 0.81 -9.43 6.35
C ARG A 59 1.85 -8.97 7.36
N TYR A 60 1.69 -7.76 7.90
CA TYR A 60 2.65 -7.14 8.81
C TYR A 60 2.29 -7.30 10.29
N GLY A 61 1.09 -7.77 10.61
CA GLY A 61 0.61 -7.93 11.99
C GLY A 61 0.50 -6.60 12.75
N THR A 62 0.44 -5.47 12.05
CA THR A 62 0.46 -4.12 12.63
C THR A 62 -0.75 -3.34 12.12
N PRO A 63 -1.48 -2.61 12.98
CA PRO A 63 -2.61 -1.79 12.56
C PRO A 63 -2.13 -0.59 11.71
N ILE A 64 -2.55 -0.55 10.45
CA ILE A 64 -2.21 0.49 9.45
C ILE A 64 -3.43 1.37 9.16
N THR A 65 -4.65 0.88 9.43
CA THR A 65 -5.92 1.57 9.09
C THR A 65 -6.06 2.97 9.68
N ALA A 66 -5.51 3.21 10.87
CA ALA A 66 -5.67 4.48 11.58
C ALA A 66 -5.07 5.69 10.83
N ASP A 67 -3.96 5.48 10.13
CA ASP A 67 -3.26 6.51 9.37
C ASP A 67 -3.66 6.47 7.89
N ALA A 68 -4.00 5.29 7.37
CA ALA A 68 -4.35 5.07 5.96
C ALA A 68 -5.66 5.73 5.49
N ASP A 69 -6.61 6.00 6.38
CA ASP A 69 -7.86 6.70 6.02
C ASP A 69 -7.62 8.13 5.51
N THR A 70 -6.53 8.74 5.97
CA THR A 70 -6.11 10.06 5.49
C THR A 70 -5.30 10.00 4.19
N CYS A 71 -4.75 8.82 3.86
CA CYS A 71 -3.98 8.60 2.64
C CYS A 71 -4.89 8.56 1.42
N LYS A 72 -4.59 9.42 0.45
CA LYS A 72 -5.28 9.39 -0.86
C LYS A 72 -4.34 9.15 -2.03
N THR A 73 -3.03 9.12 -1.79
CA THR A 73 -2.01 8.94 -2.82
C THR A 73 -1.19 7.68 -2.54
N PRO A 74 -0.66 7.02 -3.58
CA PRO A 74 0.14 5.81 -3.41
C PRO A 74 1.42 6.08 -2.61
N GLN A 75 2.05 7.24 -2.77
CA GLN A 75 3.22 7.61 -1.98
C GLN A 75 2.92 7.70 -0.49
N ASP A 76 1.79 8.32 -0.12
CA ASP A 76 1.41 8.50 1.29
C ASP A 76 1.11 7.14 1.95
N LEU A 77 0.40 6.27 1.24
CA LEU A 77 0.13 4.91 1.72
C LEU A 77 1.40 4.08 1.91
N ILE A 78 2.34 4.18 0.97
CA ILE A 78 3.66 3.53 1.08
C ILE A 78 4.43 4.09 2.27
N ALA A 79 4.47 5.41 2.42
CA ALA A 79 5.19 6.07 3.50
C ALA A 79 4.64 5.69 4.88
N ILE A 80 3.30 5.69 5.04
CA ILE A 80 2.63 5.31 6.29
C ILE A 80 2.86 3.83 6.60
N THR A 81 2.69 2.95 5.61
CA THR A 81 2.94 1.51 5.79
C THR A 81 4.39 1.28 6.23
N ASN A 82 5.35 1.89 5.54
CA ASN A 82 6.78 1.77 5.84
C ASN A 82 7.15 2.36 7.21
N SER A 83 6.45 3.41 7.63
CA SER A 83 6.62 4.01 8.96
C SER A 83 6.05 3.10 10.05
N ALA A 84 4.88 2.49 9.84
CA ALA A 84 4.24 1.58 10.78
C ALA A 84 5.06 0.31 11.01
N VAL A 85 5.52 -0.35 9.94
CA VAL A 85 6.37 -1.55 10.04
C VAL A 85 7.77 -1.28 10.58
N THR A 86 8.32 -0.09 10.34
CA THR A 86 9.60 0.32 10.95
C THR A 86 9.45 0.63 12.43
N SER A 87 8.35 1.26 12.83
CA SER A 87 8.13 1.68 14.22
C SER A 87 7.71 0.52 15.14
N GLY A 88 7.18 -0.56 14.57
CA GLY A 88 6.80 -1.78 15.30
C GLY A 88 7.93 -2.81 15.46
N ALA A 89 9.14 -2.55 14.94
CA ALA A 89 10.28 -3.46 14.95
C ALA A 89 11.24 -3.24 16.14
#